data_AF-A0A1S2QUU8-F1
#
_entry.id   AF-A0A1S2QUU8-F1
#
_cell.length_a   1.000
_cell.length_b   1.000
_cell.length_c   1.000
_cell.angle_alpha   90.00
_cell.angle_beta   90.00
_cell.angle_gamma   90.00
#
_symmetry.space_group_name_H-M   'P 1'
#
loop_
_entity.id
_entity.type
_entity.pdbx_description
1 polymer ?
#
loop_
_entity_poly.entity_id
_entity_poly.type
_entity_poly.pdbx_seq_one_letter_code
_entity_poly.pdbx_strand_id
1 'polypeptide(L)'
;MISGIHGSAWTAVMKDILVLSLVLFIGIYMPFHYYGGIHPMFQAVSEAKPDFFTFPEKGLNLTWYTSTVLLTVIGYYMFPHTFGPIYSAKSGNALRRNAVITPLYTLMLLFILFVGFTAVLQIPGLEGAAGDLALLQLVTKTFDPWFVGLIGAAGLLTALVPGSVLLMTGATILTKNVYKVFFPNTTDEKLLIKTKLLVPVLSAIGLYFALDKGNSLVTLSLMAFNLATQFFPPLVAAFFKNSVVTKHGAFTGIIVGVGIVAYVTITKTSMATLFPFMPSFIQDLNIGFIALVINAISMVIVSIISQAIVTVKDKSQTI
;
A
#
# COMPACT_ATOMS: atom_id res chain seq x y z
N MET A 1 18.63 6.66 18.57
CA MET A 1 19.23 5.45 19.19
C MET A 1 19.31 5.51 20.72
N ILE A 2 18.71 6.48 21.43
CA ILE A 2 18.92 6.68 22.88
C ILE A 2 17.80 6.09 23.78
N SER A 3 16.59 5.79 23.27
CA SER A 3 15.44 5.43 24.15
C SER A 3 14.85 4.01 23.99
N GLY A 4 15.51 3.12 23.25
CA GLY A 4 15.02 1.75 23.03
C GLY A 4 13.63 1.69 22.35
N ILE A 5 13.00 0.52 22.37
CA ILE A 5 11.67 0.30 21.76
C ILE A 5 10.59 1.10 22.51
N HIS A 6 10.70 1.24 23.84
CA HIS A 6 9.70 1.92 24.66
C HIS A 6 9.66 3.44 24.46
N GLY A 7 10.80 4.12 24.36
CA GLY A 7 10.80 5.55 24.10
C GLY A 7 10.39 5.89 22.67
N SER A 8 10.76 5.05 21.69
CA SER A 8 10.23 5.16 20.32
C SER A 8 8.71 4.98 20.28
N ALA A 9 8.16 4.08 21.10
CA ALA A 9 6.72 3.88 21.21
C ALA A 9 6.02 5.09 21.83
N TRP A 10 6.60 5.71 22.87
CA TRP A 10 6.00 6.89 23.50
C TRP A 10 5.96 8.10 22.56
N THR A 11 7.03 8.33 21.79
CA THR A 11 7.04 9.38 20.75
C THR A 11 5.98 9.12 19.69
N ALA A 12 5.78 7.85 19.29
CA ALA A 12 4.72 7.49 18.35
C ALA A 12 3.32 7.79 18.92
N VAL A 13 3.07 7.46 20.18
CA VAL A 13 1.79 7.74 20.87
C VAL A 13 1.52 9.24 20.95
N MET A 14 2.49 10.04 21.39
CA MET A 14 2.32 11.50 21.47
C MET A 14 2.00 12.11 20.10
N LYS A 15 2.69 11.65 19.06
CA LYS A 15 2.41 12.04 17.68
C LYS A 15 1.00 11.61 17.26
N ASP A 16 0.60 10.38 17.53
CA ASP A 16 -0.74 9.89 17.15
C ASP A 16 -1.84 10.72 17.83
N ILE A 17 -1.70 11.07 19.11
CA ILE A 17 -2.64 11.94 19.81
C ILE A 17 -2.73 13.33 19.16
N LEU A 18 -1.60 13.93 18.81
CA LEU A 18 -1.56 15.22 18.11
C LEU A 18 -2.31 15.14 16.77
N VAL A 19 -1.98 14.13 15.95
CA VAL A 19 -2.60 13.94 14.63
C VAL A 19 -4.09 13.66 14.75
N LEU A 20 -4.49 12.79 15.69
CA LEU A 20 -5.89 12.50 16.00
C LEU A 20 -6.68 13.76 16.33
N SER A 21 -6.13 14.57 17.24
CA SER A 21 -6.78 15.80 17.70
C SER A 21 -6.91 16.81 16.56
N LEU A 22 -5.87 16.98 15.74
CA LEU A 22 -5.88 17.89 14.60
C LEU A 22 -6.87 17.43 13.54
N VAL A 23 -6.86 16.15 13.15
CA VAL A 23 -7.76 15.58 12.14
C VAL A 23 -9.22 15.70 12.57
N LEU A 24 -9.51 15.40 13.84
CA LEU A 24 -10.85 15.55 14.41
C LEU A 24 -11.30 17.02 14.36
N PHE A 25 -10.43 17.93 14.82
CA PHE A 25 -10.72 19.35 14.82
C PHE A 25 -10.99 19.88 13.41
N ILE A 26 -10.08 19.67 12.46
CA ILE A 26 -10.24 20.20 11.09
C ILE A 26 -11.39 19.52 10.35
N GLY A 27 -11.61 18.22 10.56
CA GLY A 27 -12.67 17.48 9.88
C GLY A 27 -14.07 17.90 10.31
N ILE A 28 -14.22 18.39 11.54
CA ILE A 28 -15.47 18.99 12.02
C ILE A 28 -15.50 20.48 11.66
N TYR A 29 -14.41 21.22 11.89
CA TYR A 29 -14.38 22.67 11.68
C TYR A 29 -14.64 23.05 10.21
N MET A 30 -14.03 22.36 9.24
CA MET A 30 -14.10 22.73 7.82
C MET A 30 -15.52 22.72 7.25
N PRO A 31 -16.32 21.62 7.38
CA PRO A 31 -17.71 21.63 6.92
C PRO A 31 -18.56 22.72 7.59
N PHE A 32 -18.37 22.95 8.89
CA PHE A 32 -19.13 23.95 9.64
C PHE A 32 -18.76 25.38 9.25
N HIS A 33 -17.47 25.65 9.03
CA HIS A 33 -16.99 26.98 8.66
C HIS A 33 -17.43 27.39 7.25
N TYR A 34 -17.35 26.48 6.28
CA TYR A 34 -17.63 26.79 4.87
C TYR A 34 -19.10 26.59 4.46
N TYR A 35 -19.81 25.65 5.09
CA TYR A 35 -21.17 25.26 4.67
C TYR A 35 -22.20 25.31 5.80
N GLY A 36 -21.81 25.65 7.04
CA GLY A 36 -22.71 25.64 8.18
C GLY A 36 -23.04 24.25 8.75
N GLY A 37 -22.42 23.19 8.22
CA GLY A 37 -22.53 21.83 8.75
C GLY A 37 -22.12 20.74 7.75
N ILE A 38 -22.13 19.49 8.21
CA ILE A 38 -21.77 18.31 7.39
C ILE A 38 -22.82 18.03 6.32
N HIS A 39 -24.11 18.04 6.66
CA HIS A 39 -25.18 17.77 5.69
C HIS A 39 -25.25 18.86 4.60
N PRO A 40 -25.24 20.17 4.92
CA PRO A 40 -25.15 21.23 3.92
C PRO A 40 -23.93 21.12 3.00
N MET A 41 -22.77 20.67 3.50
CA MET A 41 -21.59 20.44 2.66
C MET A 41 -21.87 19.39 1.58
N PHE A 42 -22.47 18.25 1.94
CA PHE A 42 -22.82 17.21 0.97
C PHE A 42 -23.89 17.70 -0.04
N GLN A 43 -24.87 18.49 0.41
CA GLN A 43 -25.84 19.12 -0.48
C GLN A 43 -25.17 20.05 -1.49
N ALA A 44 -24.30 20.96 -1.02
CA ALA A 44 -23.59 21.89 -1.90
C ALA A 44 -22.72 21.16 -2.94
N VAL A 45 -22.02 20.09 -2.54
CA VAL A 45 -21.24 19.25 -3.47
C VAL A 45 -22.15 18.55 -4.47
N SER A 46 -23.29 18.01 -4.03
CA SER A 46 -24.25 17.33 -4.92
C SER A 46 -24.91 18.28 -5.92
N GLU A 47 -25.20 19.51 -5.52
CA GLU A 47 -25.79 20.54 -6.39
C GLU A 47 -24.77 21.03 -7.41
N ALA A 48 -23.52 21.24 -6.99
CA ALA A 48 -22.45 21.70 -7.88
C ALA A 48 -21.91 20.59 -8.81
N LYS A 49 -21.95 19.32 -8.36
CA LYS A 49 -21.45 18.15 -9.08
C LYS A 49 -22.39 16.95 -8.86
N PRO A 50 -23.50 16.84 -9.64
CA PRO A 50 -24.54 15.82 -9.45
C PRO A 50 -24.04 14.38 -9.41
N ASP A 51 -23.05 14.03 -10.25
CA ASP A 51 -22.55 12.66 -10.35
C ASP A 51 -21.40 12.35 -9.37
N PHE A 52 -21.02 13.30 -8.51
CA PHE A 52 -19.82 13.17 -7.67
C PHE A 52 -19.87 12.02 -6.67
N PHE A 53 -21.06 11.63 -6.23
CA PHE A 53 -21.28 10.54 -5.28
C PHE A 53 -21.63 9.21 -5.95
N THR A 54 -21.59 9.14 -7.28
CA THR A 54 -21.87 7.93 -8.04
C THR A 54 -20.59 7.31 -8.58
N PHE A 55 -20.57 5.99 -8.69
CA PHE A 55 -19.49 5.31 -9.40
C PHE A 55 -19.61 5.59 -10.90
N PRO A 56 -18.50 5.92 -11.59
CA PRO A 56 -18.53 6.04 -13.05
C PRO A 56 -18.91 4.71 -13.68
N GLU A 57 -19.45 4.72 -14.89
CA GLU A 57 -19.85 3.48 -15.59
C GLU A 57 -18.65 2.58 -15.93
N LYS A 58 -17.48 3.17 -16.20
CA LYS A 58 -16.25 2.48 -16.63
C LYS A 58 -15.03 2.95 -15.84
N GLY A 59 -14.00 2.11 -15.80
CA GLY A 59 -12.74 2.44 -15.12
C GLY A 59 -12.87 2.28 -13.61
N LEU A 60 -12.97 3.38 -12.86
CA LEU A 60 -13.05 3.37 -11.39
C LEU A 60 -14.46 3.02 -10.87
N ASN A 61 -15.13 2.08 -11.53
CA ASN A 61 -16.50 1.69 -11.22
C ASN A 61 -16.56 0.72 -10.02
N LEU A 62 -17.77 0.26 -9.68
CA LEU A 62 -17.99 -0.64 -8.55
C LEU A 62 -17.19 -1.96 -8.66
N THR A 63 -17.00 -2.48 -9.87
CA THR A 63 -16.22 -3.70 -10.12
C THR A 63 -14.74 -3.50 -9.81
N TRP A 64 -14.17 -2.40 -10.31
CA TRP A 64 -12.81 -2.01 -9.99
C TRP A 64 -12.64 -1.79 -8.49
N TYR A 65 -13.57 -1.08 -7.86
CA TYR A 65 -13.53 -0.80 -6.42
C TYR A 65 -13.54 -2.09 -5.60
N THR A 66 -14.49 -2.99 -5.88
CA THR A 66 -14.63 -4.26 -5.14
C THR A 66 -13.40 -5.14 -5.28
N SER A 67 -12.89 -5.31 -6.51
CA SER A 67 -11.68 -6.09 -6.75
C SER A 67 -10.42 -5.46 -6.12
N THR A 68 -10.34 -4.13 -6.11
CA THR A 68 -9.26 -3.39 -5.44
C THR A 68 -9.31 -3.55 -3.92
N VAL A 69 -10.49 -3.48 -3.31
CA VAL A 69 -10.65 -3.69 -1.86
C VAL A 69 -10.24 -5.12 -1.48
N LEU A 70 -10.72 -6.13 -2.21
CA LEU A 70 -10.32 -7.52 -1.96
C LEU A 70 -8.79 -7.69 -2.07
N LEU A 71 -8.20 -7.11 -3.11
CA LEU A 71 -6.77 -7.16 -3.34
C LEU A 71 -5.98 -6.47 -2.22
N THR A 72 -6.39 -5.29 -1.77
CA THR A 72 -5.67 -4.54 -0.74
C THR A 72 -5.75 -5.21 0.63
N VAL A 73 -6.90 -5.80 0.99
CA VAL A 73 -7.07 -6.58 2.22
C VAL A 73 -6.10 -7.77 2.26
N ILE A 74 -5.98 -8.51 1.15
CA ILE A 74 -5.05 -9.63 1.04
C ILE A 74 -3.60 -9.13 1.04
N GLY A 75 -3.34 -8.06 0.29
CA GLY A 75 -2.01 -7.50 0.07
C GLY A 75 -1.36 -6.89 1.30
N TYR A 76 -2.16 -6.38 2.24
CA TYR A 76 -1.67 -5.74 3.44
C TYR A 76 -0.68 -6.63 4.21
N TYR A 77 -0.99 -7.92 4.34
CA TYR A 77 -0.16 -8.89 5.06
C TYR A 77 1.07 -9.37 4.27
N MET A 78 1.17 -9.05 2.98
CA MET A 78 2.32 -9.45 2.16
C MET A 78 3.50 -8.48 2.32
N PHE A 79 3.26 -7.28 2.84
CA PHE A 79 4.32 -6.32 3.03
C PHE A 79 5.27 -6.74 4.17
N PRO A 80 6.59 -6.73 3.92
CA PRO A 80 7.54 -7.31 4.86
C PRO A 80 7.71 -6.52 6.16
N HIS A 81 7.37 -5.22 6.16
CA HIS A 81 7.43 -4.38 7.37
C HIS A 81 6.40 -4.79 8.43
N THR A 82 5.38 -5.58 8.06
CA THR A 82 4.36 -6.08 8.99
C THR A 82 4.87 -7.25 9.84
N PHE A 83 5.82 -8.04 9.33
CA PHE A 83 6.33 -9.22 10.02
C PHE A 83 7.13 -8.90 11.28
N GLY A 84 7.93 -7.82 11.27
CA GLY A 84 8.73 -7.41 12.43
C GLY A 84 7.89 -7.13 13.69
N PRO A 85 6.86 -6.27 13.60
CA PRO A 85 5.90 -6.06 14.68
C PRO A 85 5.16 -7.32 15.12
N ILE A 86 4.82 -8.21 14.19
CA ILE A 86 4.14 -9.48 14.50
C ILE A 86 5.04 -10.40 15.33
N TYR A 87 6.30 -10.59 14.93
CA TYR A 87 7.26 -11.46 15.63
C TYR A 87 7.76 -10.88 16.95
N SER A 88 7.66 -9.56 17.15
CA SER A 88 8.03 -8.88 18.40
C SER A 88 6.86 -8.71 19.37
N ALA A 89 5.65 -9.12 19.00
CA ALA A 89 4.48 -9.00 19.84
C ALA A 89 4.58 -9.91 21.08
N LYS A 90 4.11 -9.41 22.23
CA LYS A 90 4.17 -10.13 23.52
C LYS A 90 3.42 -11.46 23.52
N SER A 91 2.34 -11.57 22.75
CA SER A 91 1.54 -12.79 22.64
C SER A 91 0.56 -12.72 21.46
N GLY A 92 0.01 -13.86 21.06
CA GLY A 92 -1.08 -13.91 20.07
C GLY A 92 -2.34 -13.13 20.50
N ASN A 93 -2.61 -13.04 21.81
CA ASN A 93 -3.71 -12.23 22.32
C ASN A 93 -3.47 -10.73 22.12
N ALA A 94 -2.22 -10.26 22.21
CA ALA A 94 -1.88 -8.89 21.90
C ALA A 94 -2.15 -8.57 20.41
N LEU A 95 -1.84 -9.50 19.50
CA LEU A 95 -2.15 -9.37 18.07
C LEU A 95 -3.66 -9.31 17.82
N ARG A 96 -4.45 -10.21 18.44
CA ARG A 96 -5.92 -10.20 18.32
C ARG A 96 -6.52 -8.89 18.82
N ARG A 97 -6.08 -8.40 19.98
CA ARG A 97 -6.53 -7.13 20.52
C ARG A 97 -6.18 -5.97 19.60
N ASN A 98 -4.98 -5.96 19.03
CA ASN A 98 -4.59 -4.96 18.04
C ASN A 98 -5.53 -4.98 16.81
N ALA A 99 -5.83 -6.17 16.30
CA ALA A 99 -6.73 -6.32 15.15
C ALA A 99 -8.16 -5.82 15.44
N VAL A 100 -8.67 -5.98 16.67
CA VAL A 100 -9.99 -5.46 17.08
C VAL A 100 -9.99 -3.94 17.27
N ILE A 101 -8.87 -3.35 17.71
CA ILE A 101 -8.76 -1.90 17.95
C ILE A 101 -8.47 -1.13 16.67
N THR A 102 -7.75 -1.72 15.71
CA THR A 102 -7.33 -1.04 14.46
C THR A 102 -8.49 -0.42 13.67
N PRO A 103 -9.68 -1.04 13.53
CA PRO A 103 -10.85 -0.41 12.92
C PRO A 103 -11.31 0.89 13.59
N LEU A 104 -11.03 1.10 14.89
CA LEU A 104 -11.35 2.39 15.52
C LEU A 104 -10.47 3.52 14.96
N TYR A 105 -9.25 3.22 14.50
CA TYR A 105 -8.41 4.20 13.82
C TYR A 105 -8.90 4.51 12.41
N THR A 106 -9.62 3.61 11.73
CA THR A 106 -10.17 3.91 10.41
C THR A 106 -11.33 4.91 10.48
N LEU A 107 -11.94 5.11 11.66
CA LEU A 107 -12.89 6.23 11.88
C LEU A 107 -12.24 7.60 11.63
N MET A 108 -10.92 7.73 11.73
CA MET A 108 -10.23 8.98 11.35
C MET A 108 -10.42 9.32 9.87
N LEU A 109 -10.56 8.32 9.01
CA LEU A 109 -10.77 8.53 7.58
C LEU A 109 -12.06 9.30 7.30
N LEU A 110 -13.08 9.14 8.16
CA LEU A 110 -14.32 9.92 8.06
C LEU A 110 -14.04 11.42 8.11
N PHE A 111 -13.24 11.87 9.07
CA PHE A 111 -12.90 13.29 9.24
C PHE A 111 -12.01 13.79 8.11
N ILE A 112 -11.07 12.96 7.62
CA ILE A 112 -10.24 13.29 6.46
C ILE A 112 -11.10 13.43 5.19
N LEU A 113 -12.11 12.57 5.02
CA LEU A 113 -13.06 12.68 3.92
C LEU A 113 -13.86 13.98 3.99
N PHE A 114 -14.29 14.42 5.17
CA PHE A 114 -14.97 15.72 5.33
C PHE A 114 -14.09 16.88 4.89
N VAL A 115 -12.80 16.88 5.24
CA VAL A 115 -11.83 17.87 4.74
C VAL A 115 -11.74 17.78 3.20
N GLY A 116 -11.63 16.58 2.65
CA GLY A 116 -11.58 16.33 1.21
C GLY A 116 -12.81 16.89 0.48
N PHE A 117 -14.02 16.53 0.93
CA PHE A 117 -15.27 17.02 0.35
C PHE A 117 -15.43 18.55 0.51
N THR A 118 -14.98 19.13 1.62
CA THR A 118 -14.93 20.59 1.78
C THR A 118 -14.04 21.21 0.70
N ALA A 119 -12.88 20.62 0.43
CA ALA A 119 -11.93 21.13 -0.55
C ALA A 119 -12.44 21.08 -2.00
N VAL A 120 -13.35 20.16 -2.35
CA VAL A 120 -13.84 19.94 -3.74
C VAL A 120 -14.36 21.22 -4.40
N LEU A 121 -15.05 22.08 -3.65
CA LEU A 121 -15.57 23.37 -4.16
C LEU A 121 -14.73 24.57 -3.73
N GLN A 122 -13.91 24.42 -2.68
CA GLN A 122 -13.14 25.52 -2.12
C GLN A 122 -11.77 25.71 -2.78
N ILE A 123 -11.22 24.65 -3.36
CA ILE A 123 -9.89 24.60 -3.95
C ILE A 123 -10.01 24.18 -5.41
N PRO A 124 -9.79 25.10 -6.38
CA PRO A 124 -9.86 24.77 -7.80
C PRO A 124 -8.67 23.91 -8.24
N GLY A 125 -8.86 23.06 -9.25
CA GLY A 125 -7.77 22.31 -9.89
C GLY A 125 -7.26 21.10 -9.11
N LEU A 126 -8.06 20.52 -8.21
CA LEU A 126 -7.74 19.28 -7.50
C LEU A 126 -7.93 18.03 -8.40
N GLU A 127 -7.13 17.94 -9.46
CA GLU A 127 -7.14 16.79 -10.38
C GLU A 127 -5.83 15.99 -10.31
N GLY A 128 -5.94 14.67 -10.41
CA GLY A 128 -4.78 13.76 -10.37
C GLY A 128 -3.92 13.98 -9.12
N ALA A 129 -2.61 14.17 -9.33
CA ALA A 129 -1.64 14.39 -8.24
C ALA A 129 -1.87 15.72 -7.47
N ALA A 130 -2.59 16.69 -8.04
CA ALA A 130 -2.91 17.92 -7.31
C ALA A 130 -3.90 17.67 -6.16
N GLY A 131 -4.68 16.59 -6.23
CA GLY A 131 -5.58 16.17 -5.16
C GLY A 131 -4.87 15.88 -3.83
N ASP A 132 -3.62 15.43 -3.87
CA ASP A 132 -2.82 15.15 -2.66
C ASP A 132 -2.53 16.40 -1.83
N LEU A 133 -2.62 17.59 -2.44
CA LEU A 133 -2.41 18.87 -1.78
C LEU A 133 -3.69 19.47 -1.18
N ALA A 134 -4.84 18.83 -1.36
CA ALA A 134 -6.15 19.38 -0.97
C ALA A 134 -6.20 19.84 0.49
N LEU A 135 -5.73 19.00 1.42
CA LEU A 135 -5.70 19.33 2.85
C LEU A 135 -4.80 20.54 3.12
N LEU A 136 -3.58 20.54 2.56
CA LEU A 136 -2.62 21.61 2.81
C LEU A 136 -3.12 22.94 2.25
N GLN A 137 -3.62 22.95 1.00
CA GLN A 137 -4.16 24.15 0.36
C GLN A 137 -5.37 24.70 1.11
N LEU A 138 -6.30 23.82 1.53
CA LEU A 138 -7.47 24.23 2.30
C LEU A 138 -7.08 24.82 3.66
N VAL A 139 -6.13 24.20 4.36
CA VAL A 139 -5.60 24.70 5.63
C VAL A 139 -4.91 26.05 5.46
N THR A 140 -4.07 26.22 4.44
CA THR A 140 -3.39 27.50 4.16
C THR A 140 -4.35 28.62 3.78
N LYS A 141 -5.47 28.29 3.14
CA LYS A 141 -6.52 29.25 2.80
C LYS A 141 -7.33 29.69 4.03
N THR A 142 -7.49 28.81 5.02
CA THR A 142 -8.46 28.99 6.11
C THR A 142 -7.83 29.52 7.39
N PHE A 143 -6.59 29.15 7.69
CA PHE A 143 -5.96 29.41 8.98
C PHE A 143 -4.70 30.28 8.90
N ASP A 144 -4.38 30.91 10.01
CA ASP A 144 -3.15 31.69 10.17
C ASP A 144 -1.88 30.82 10.07
N PRO A 145 -0.74 31.40 9.66
CA PRO A 145 0.51 30.67 9.42
C PRO A 145 1.00 29.81 10.59
N TRP A 146 0.74 30.20 11.84
CA TRP A 146 1.17 29.43 13.02
C TRP A 146 0.45 28.07 13.09
N PHE A 147 -0.84 28.03 12.75
CA PHE A 147 -1.64 26.80 12.79
C PHE A 147 -1.35 25.92 11.56
N VAL A 148 -1.10 26.56 10.40
CA VAL A 148 -0.58 25.87 9.22
C VAL A 148 0.74 25.17 9.55
N GLY A 149 1.65 25.87 10.27
CA GLY A 149 2.91 25.31 10.75
C GLY A 149 2.72 24.11 11.68
N LEU A 150 1.72 24.15 12.57
CA LEU A 150 1.37 23.03 13.45
C LEU A 150 0.92 21.80 12.65
N ILE A 151 0.06 21.99 11.65
CA ILE A 151 -0.40 20.89 10.77
C ILE A 151 0.76 20.35 9.93
N GLY A 152 1.61 21.23 9.39
CA GLY A 152 2.81 20.83 8.67
C GLY A 152 3.76 20.00 9.54
N ALA A 153 3.99 20.43 10.79
CA ALA A 153 4.79 19.68 11.76
C ALA A 153 4.18 18.30 12.08
N ALA A 154 2.87 18.23 12.30
CA ALA A 154 2.18 16.96 12.52
C ALA A 154 2.29 16.02 11.29
N GLY A 155 2.14 16.56 10.08
CA GLY A 155 2.33 15.82 8.84
C GLY A 155 3.77 15.29 8.69
N LEU A 156 4.77 16.11 8.97
CA LEU A 156 6.18 15.70 8.95
C LEU A 156 6.46 14.59 9.96
N LEU A 157 5.98 14.72 11.20
CA LEU A 157 6.14 13.67 12.21
C LEU A 157 5.42 12.37 11.78
N THR A 158 4.27 12.48 11.12
CA THR A 158 3.51 11.35 10.59
C THR A 158 4.22 10.64 9.46
N ALA A 159 4.95 11.36 8.60
CA ALA A 159 5.74 10.76 7.54
C ALA A 159 7.04 10.12 8.06
N LEU A 160 7.72 10.78 9.00
CA LEU A 160 9.05 10.36 9.49
C LEU A 160 9.02 9.01 10.22
N VAL A 161 8.03 8.79 11.08
CA VAL A 161 7.94 7.57 11.90
C VAL A 161 7.81 6.31 11.03
N PRO A 162 6.76 6.11 10.22
CA PRO A 162 6.63 4.96 9.33
C PRO A 162 7.69 4.97 8.22
N GLY A 163 8.08 6.15 7.70
CA GLY A 163 9.11 6.25 6.66
C GLY A 163 10.43 5.64 7.11
N SER A 164 10.86 5.89 8.34
CA SER A 164 12.09 5.31 8.90
C SER A 164 12.02 3.77 9.01
N VAL A 165 10.85 3.23 9.38
CA VAL A 165 10.63 1.77 9.49
C VAL A 165 10.66 1.13 8.10
N LEU A 166 10.04 1.75 7.11
CA LEU A 166 10.03 1.27 5.72
C LEU A 166 11.44 1.27 5.12
N LEU A 167 12.19 2.36 5.29
CA LEU A 167 13.57 2.48 4.82
C LEU A 167 14.49 1.45 5.49
N MET A 168 14.38 1.30 6.82
CA MET A 168 15.16 0.31 7.56
C MET A 168 14.82 -1.12 7.13
N THR A 169 13.53 -1.41 6.94
CA THR A 169 13.07 -2.73 6.47
C THR A 169 13.61 -3.03 5.08
N GLY A 170 13.48 -2.08 4.14
CA GLY A 170 14.01 -2.22 2.78
C GLY A 170 15.53 -2.43 2.76
N ALA A 171 16.28 -1.61 3.50
CA ALA A 171 17.73 -1.75 3.61
C ALA A 171 18.13 -3.10 4.22
N THR A 172 17.41 -3.56 5.24
CA THR A 172 17.66 -4.85 5.90
C THR A 172 17.43 -6.01 4.95
N ILE A 173 16.34 -5.98 4.17
CA ILE A 173 16.02 -7.04 3.20
C ILE A 173 17.08 -7.08 2.09
N LEU A 174 17.46 -5.93 1.53
CA LEU A 174 18.51 -5.88 0.51
C LEU A 174 19.84 -6.40 1.06
N THR A 175 20.21 -6.03 2.28
CA THR A 175 21.48 -6.48 2.85
C THR A 175 21.46 -7.98 3.18
N LYS A 176 20.38 -8.48 3.80
CA LYS A 176 20.28 -9.89 4.22
C LYS A 176 20.00 -10.85 3.07
N ASN A 177 19.16 -10.46 2.11
CA ASN A 177 18.66 -11.38 1.08
C ASN A 177 19.38 -11.20 -0.27
N VAL A 178 20.06 -10.07 -0.49
CA VAL A 178 20.84 -9.84 -1.72
C VAL A 178 22.33 -9.80 -1.39
N TYR A 179 22.77 -8.86 -0.57
CA TYR A 179 24.20 -8.68 -0.30
C TYR A 179 24.85 -9.91 0.36
N LYS A 180 24.22 -10.49 1.39
CA LYS A 180 24.75 -11.68 2.08
C LYS A 180 24.78 -12.93 1.20
N VAL A 181 23.93 -13.00 0.16
CA VAL A 181 23.97 -14.11 -0.81
C VAL A 181 25.23 -14.05 -1.67
N PHE A 182 25.64 -12.85 -2.11
CA PHE A 182 26.89 -12.66 -2.85
C PHE A 182 28.14 -12.67 -1.96
N PHE A 183 28.01 -12.28 -0.69
CA PHE A 183 29.11 -12.22 0.27
C PHE A 183 28.78 -12.99 1.56
N PRO A 184 28.75 -14.34 1.52
CA PRO A 184 28.23 -15.18 2.61
C PRO A 184 29.05 -15.08 3.90
N ASN A 185 30.35 -14.78 3.80
CA ASN A 185 31.27 -14.68 4.94
C ASN A 185 31.19 -13.31 5.66
N THR A 186 30.21 -12.48 5.34
CA THR A 186 30.03 -11.17 5.99
C THR A 186 29.55 -11.35 7.43
N THR A 187 30.29 -10.83 8.40
CA THR A 187 29.91 -10.82 9.82
C THR A 187 28.68 -9.95 10.07
N ASP A 188 27.92 -10.24 11.13
CA ASP A 188 26.69 -9.49 11.44
C ASP A 188 26.96 -8.00 11.73
N GLU A 189 28.12 -7.67 12.29
CA GLU A 189 28.55 -6.28 12.49
C GLU A 189 28.76 -5.55 11.16
N LYS A 190 29.46 -6.18 10.22
CA LYS A 190 29.64 -5.62 8.87
C LYS A 190 28.30 -5.50 8.15
N LEU A 191 27.41 -6.47 8.32
CA LEU A 191 26.06 -6.46 7.75
C LEU A 191 25.23 -5.28 8.29
N LEU A 192 25.32 -5.00 9.59
CA LEU A 192 24.66 -3.85 10.21
C LEU A 192 25.19 -2.53 9.63
N ILE A 193 26.50 -2.39 9.47
CA ILE A 193 27.11 -1.20 8.85
C ILE A 193 26.60 -1.03 7.42
N LYS A 194 26.61 -2.08 6.60
CA LYS A 194 26.10 -2.04 5.22
C LYS A 194 24.61 -1.67 5.16
N THR A 195 23.81 -2.20 6.09
CA THR A 195 22.39 -1.83 6.21
C THR A 195 22.24 -0.33 6.50
N LYS A 196 22.99 0.21 7.46
CA LYS A 196 22.98 1.65 7.79
C LYS A 196 23.42 2.53 6.63
N LEU A 197 24.39 2.08 5.83
CA LEU A 197 24.86 2.80 4.64
C LEU A 197 23.84 2.78 3.49
N LEU A 198 23.03 1.72 3.38
CA LEU A 198 21.99 1.63 2.36
C LEU A 198 20.77 2.51 2.67
N VAL A 199 20.51 2.84 3.94
CA VAL A 199 19.38 3.70 4.32
C VAL A 199 19.42 5.06 3.61
N PRO A 200 20.51 5.86 3.66
CA PRO A 200 20.61 7.12 2.91
C PRO A 200 20.42 6.96 1.40
N VAL A 201 20.90 5.86 0.81
CA VAL A 201 20.76 5.59 -0.62
C VAL A 201 19.28 5.38 -0.98
N LEU A 202 18.57 4.54 -0.21
CA LEU A 202 17.14 4.34 -0.40
C LEU A 202 16.34 5.62 -0.13
N SER A 203 16.74 6.42 0.87
CA SER A 203 16.13 7.73 1.13
C SER A 203 16.30 8.68 -0.05
N ALA A 204 17.48 8.73 -0.68
CA ALA A 204 17.74 9.59 -1.83
C ALA A 204 16.90 9.16 -3.06
N ILE A 205 16.77 7.85 -3.29
CA ILE A 205 15.90 7.32 -4.35
C ILE A 205 14.43 7.66 -4.05
N GLY A 206 13.98 7.46 -2.81
CA GLY A 206 12.64 7.83 -2.37
C GLY A 206 12.36 9.32 -2.54
N LEU A 207 13.32 10.18 -2.19
CA LEU A 207 13.22 11.63 -2.37
C LEU A 207 13.13 12.00 -3.86
N TYR A 208 13.93 11.38 -4.72
CA TYR A 208 13.85 11.58 -6.17
C TYR A 208 12.44 11.32 -6.70
N PHE A 209 11.85 10.17 -6.34
CA PHE A 209 10.48 9.85 -6.76
C PHE A 209 9.41 10.69 -6.05
N ALA A 210 9.65 11.15 -4.82
CA ALA A 210 8.73 12.03 -4.11
C ALA A 210 8.66 13.43 -4.73
N LEU A 211 9.75 13.89 -5.38
CA LEU A 211 9.79 15.15 -6.11
C LEU A 211 9.23 15.03 -7.53
N ASP A 212 9.10 13.82 -8.05
CA ASP A 212 8.46 13.56 -9.34
C ASP A 212 6.93 13.66 -9.21
N LYS A 213 6.33 14.69 -9.81
CA LYS A 213 4.90 15.03 -9.66
C LYS A 213 3.96 14.21 -10.55
N GLY A 214 4.43 13.08 -11.09
CA GLY A 214 3.75 12.37 -12.17
C GLY A 214 2.47 11.63 -11.78
N ASN A 215 2.36 11.14 -10.54
CA ASN A 215 1.26 10.29 -10.09
C ASN A 215 0.75 10.69 -8.70
N SER A 216 -0.55 10.49 -8.47
CA SER A 216 -1.12 10.69 -7.13
C SER A 216 -0.59 9.66 -6.13
N LEU A 217 -0.55 10.02 -4.85
CA LEU A 217 -0.14 9.12 -3.76
C LEU A 217 -1.00 7.86 -3.70
N VAL A 218 -2.30 7.97 -3.99
CA VAL A 218 -3.20 6.80 -4.04
C VAL A 218 -2.85 5.87 -5.21
N THR A 219 -2.51 6.40 -6.39
CA THR A 219 -2.08 5.59 -7.54
C THR A 219 -0.80 4.82 -7.21
N LEU A 220 0.19 5.49 -6.61
CA LEU A 220 1.45 4.85 -6.19
C LEU A 220 1.21 3.78 -5.13
N SER A 221 0.31 4.03 -4.19
CA SER A 221 -0.09 3.06 -3.16
C SER A 221 -0.73 1.82 -3.80
N LEU A 222 -1.70 1.99 -4.70
CA LEU A 222 -2.36 0.89 -5.39
C LEU A 222 -1.37 0.06 -6.23
N MET A 223 -0.41 0.71 -6.89
CA MET A 223 0.66 0.01 -7.60
C MET A 223 1.48 -0.87 -6.64
N ALA A 224 1.85 -0.37 -5.47
CA ALA A 224 2.57 -1.15 -4.47
C ALA A 224 1.76 -2.35 -3.98
N PHE A 225 0.45 -2.21 -3.76
CA PHE A 225 -0.44 -3.32 -3.42
C PHE A 225 -0.55 -4.35 -4.56
N ASN A 226 -0.67 -3.91 -5.81
CA ASN A 226 -0.73 -4.78 -6.98
C ASN A 226 0.53 -5.65 -7.11
N LEU A 227 1.70 -5.13 -6.74
CA LEU A 227 2.96 -5.88 -6.71
C LEU A 227 3.08 -6.79 -5.49
N ALA A 228 2.81 -6.26 -4.29
CA ALA A 228 2.96 -7.01 -3.04
C ALA A 228 2.03 -8.23 -2.97
N THR A 229 0.83 -8.13 -3.53
CA THR A 229 -0.14 -9.23 -3.56
C THR A 229 0.32 -10.44 -4.36
N GLN A 230 1.28 -10.28 -5.27
CA GLN A 230 1.80 -11.39 -6.07
C GLN A 230 2.58 -12.43 -5.25
N PHE A 231 2.96 -12.11 -4.01
CA PHE A 231 3.54 -13.06 -3.07
C PHE A 231 2.49 -13.95 -2.38
N PHE A 232 1.20 -13.61 -2.49
CA PHE A 232 0.13 -14.28 -1.77
C PHE A 232 -0.09 -15.75 -2.19
N PRO A 233 -0.18 -16.12 -3.48
CA PRO A 233 -0.48 -17.50 -3.85
C PRO A 233 0.59 -18.50 -3.37
N PRO A 234 1.90 -18.23 -3.54
CA PRO A 234 2.95 -19.08 -2.96
C PRO A 234 2.91 -19.14 -1.43
N LEU A 235 2.62 -18.03 -0.75
CA LEU A 235 2.53 -18.01 0.70
C LEU A 235 1.38 -18.90 1.20
N VAL A 236 0.21 -18.79 0.58
CA VAL A 236 -0.95 -19.63 0.89
C VAL A 236 -0.62 -21.09 0.65
N ALA A 237 0.01 -21.41 -0.48
CA ALA A 237 0.43 -22.76 -0.81
C ALA A 237 1.41 -23.35 0.22
N ALA A 238 2.25 -22.52 0.86
CA ALA A 238 3.20 -22.97 1.87
C ALA A 238 2.55 -23.43 3.19
N PHE A 239 1.30 -23.04 3.46
CA PHE A 239 0.56 -23.52 4.64
C PHE A 239 -0.03 -24.93 4.46
N PHE A 240 -0.16 -25.42 3.22
CA PHE A 240 -0.71 -26.74 2.94
C PHE A 240 0.37 -27.81 2.93
N LYS A 241 0.24 -28.80 3.83
CA LYS A 241 1.21 -29.89 4.02
C LYS A 241 1.43 -30.77 2.76
N ASN A 242 0.39 -30.90 1.92
CA ASN A 242 0.40 -31.68 0.67
C ASN A 242 0.27 -30.78 -0.55
N SER A 243 0.86 -29.58 -0.51
CA SER A 243 0.76 -28.63 -1.62
C SER A 243 1.39 -29.21 -2.89
N VAL A 244 0.66 -29.11 -4.00
CA VAL A 244 1.17 -29.45 -5.34
C VAL A 244 2.21 -28.44 -5.85
N VAL A 245 2.46 -27.35 -5.13
CA VAL A 245 3.31 -26.25 -5.58
C VAL A 245 4.80 -26.58 -5.42
N THR A 246 5.57 -26.42 -6.50
CA THR A 246 7.03 -26.56 -6.49
C THR A 246 7.71 -25.21 -6.39
N LYS A 247 9.02 -25.20 -6.06
CA LYS A 247 9.85 -23.98 -6.09
C LYS A 247 9.78 -23.28 -7.46
N HIS A 248 9.81 -24.04 -8.55
CA HIS A 248 9.79 -23.50 -9.90
C HIS A 248 8.42 -22.87 -10.21
N GLY A 249 7.33 -23.54 -9.85
CA GLY A 249 6.00 -22.97 -10.01
C GLY A 249 5.79 -21.70 -9.18
N ALA A 250 6.25 -21.68 -7.93
CA ALA A 250 6.16 -20.48 -7.09
C ALA A 250 6.91 -19.28 -7.71
N PHE A 251 8.15 -19.48 -8.19
CA PHE A 251 8.90 -18.43 -8.87
C PHE A 251 8.23 -17.99 -10.18
N THR A 252 7.75 -18.92 -11.00
CA THR A 252 7.07 -18.57 -12.26
C THR A 252 5.80 -17.77 -12.00
N GLY A 253 4.97 -18.17 -11.04
CA GLY A 253 3.77 -17.42 -10.66
C GLY A 253 4.09 -15.98 -10.29
N ILE A 254 5.04 -15.76 -9.38
CA ILE A 254 5.46 -14.42 -8.96
C ILE A 254 5.97 -13.60 -10.15
N ILE A 255 6.85 -14.16 -10.98
CA ILE A 255 7.43 -13.45 -12.13
C ILE A 255 6.33 -13.07 -13.13
N VAL A 256 5.39 -13.97 -13.41
CA VAL A 256 4.27 -13.70 -14.32
C VAL A 256 3.37 -12.60 -13.75
N GLY A 257 2.96 -12.70 -12.48
CA GLY A 257 2.12 -11.69 -11.83
C GLY A 257 2.76 -10.32 -11.79
N VAL A 258 4.01 -10.23 -11.32
CA VAL A 258 4.78 -8.98 -11.28
C VAL A 258 5.01 -8.44 -12.70
N GLY A 259 5.32 -9.31 -13.66
CA GLY A 259 5.53 -8.95 -15.06
C GLY A 259 4.28 -8.33 -15.69
N ILE A 260 3.09 -8.87 -15.43
CA ILE A 260 1.81 -8.31 -15.91
C ILE A 260 1.58 -6.91 -15.33
N VAL A 261 1.74 -6.75 -14.01
CA VAL A 261 1.56 -5.45 -13.35
C VAL A 261 2.57 -4.43 -13.89
N ALA A 262 3.84 -4.83 -14.04
CA ALA A 262 4.89 -3.96 -14.58
C ALA A 262 4.62 -3.58 -16.04
N TYR A 263 4.25 -4.54 -16.89
CA TYR A 263 3.95 -4.29 -18.30
C TYR A 263 2.82 -3.28 -18.46
N VAL A 264 1.70 -3.48 -17.78
CA VAL A 264 0.54 -2.58 -17.85
C VAL A 264 0.86 -1.19 -17.31
N THR A 265 1.63 -1.12 -16.23
CA THR A 265 2.03 0.17 -15.64
C THR A 265 2.97 0.96 -16.56
N ILE A 266 3.97 0.30 -17.14
CA ILE A 266 4.97 0.96 -18.02
C ILE A 266 4.33 1.39 -19.35
N THR A 267 3.49 0.54 -19.93
CA THR A 267 2.82 0.82 -21.21
C THR A 267 1.59 1.72 -21.06
N LYS A 268 1.19 2.06 -19.83
CA LYS A 268 -0.04 2.82 -19.50
C LYS A 268 -1.30 2.26 -20.18
N THR A 269 -1.29 0.96 -20.43
CA THR A 269 -2.38 0.22 -21.04
C THR A 269 -3.43 -0.15 -19.98
N SER A 270 -4.62 -0.56 -20.39
CA SER A 270 -5.65 -1.08 -19.49
C SER A 270 -6.14 -2.46 -19.94
N MET A 271 -6.92 -3.13 -19.10
CA MET A 271 -7.54 -4.40 -19.49
C MET A 271 -8.56 -4.21 -20.61
N ALA A 272 -9.26 -3.06 -20.62
CA ALA A 272 -10.13 -2.68 -21.71
C ALA A 272 -9.38 -2.57 -23.05
N THR A 273 -8.12 -2.13 -23.06
CA THR A 273 -7.32 -2.03 -24.30
C THR A 273 -6.67 -3.34 -24.71
N LEU A 274 -6.25 -4.20 -23.77
CA LEU A 274 -5.67 -5.52 -24.10
C LEU A 274 -6.73 -6.56 -24.48
N PHE A 275 -7.91 -6.50 -23.87
CA PHE A 275 -8.96 -7.49 -24.06
C PHE A 275 -10.30 -6.82 -24.37
N PRO A 276 -10.42 -6.10 -25.50
CA PRO A 276 -11.62 -5.36 -25.85
C PRO A 276 -12.85 -6.26 -26.08
N PHE A 277 -12.62 -7.54 -26.35
CA PHE A 277 -13.65 -8.55 -26.61
C PHE A 277 -14.19 -9.22 -25.34
N MET A 278 -13.59 -8.98 -24.17
CA MET A 278 -14.04 -9.57 -22.91
C MET A 278 -15.24 -8.78 -22.33
N PRO A 279 -16.10 -9.41 -21.50
CA PRO A 279 -17.18 -8.69 -20.81
C PRO A 279 -16.67 -7.49 -20.01
N SER A 280 -17.46 -6.41 -19.93
CA SER A 280 -17.11 -5.16 -19.24
C SER A 280 -16.64 -5.38 -17.79
N PHE A 281 -17.27 -6.31 -17.08
CA PHE A 281 -16.85 -6.69 -15.72
C PHE A 281 -15.36 -7.09 -15.66
N ILE A 282 -14.83 -7.85 -16.63
CA ILE A 282 -13.40 -8.24 -16.65
C ILE A 282 -12.51 -7.04 -17.02
N GLN A 283 -12.97 -6.18 -17.92
CA GLN A 283 -12.22 -5.01 -18.38
C GLN A 283 -11.98 -3.99 -17.27
N ASP A 284 -12.91 -3.87 -16.32
CA ASP A 284 -12.81 -2.93 -15.19
C ASP A 284 -12.16 -3.54 -13.94
N LEU A 285 -11.85 -4.85 -13.91
CA LEU A 285 -11.17 -5.43 -12.76
C LEU A 285 -9.81 -4.77 -12.52
N ASN A 286 -9.46 -4.64 -11.24
CA ASN A 286 -8.13 -4.20 -10.86
C ASN A 286 -7.05 -5.10 -11.49
N ILE A 287 -6.05 -4.48 -12.13
CA ILE A 287 -4.99 -5.20 -12.83
C ILE A 287 -4.21 -6.15 -11.92
N GLY A 288 -3.95 -5.76 -10.67
CA GLY A 288 -3.28 -6.60 -9.70
C GLY A 288 -4.08 -7.86 -9.40
N PHE A 289 -5.42 -7.79 -9.45
CA PHE A 289 -6.30 -8.93 -9.16
C PHE A 289 -6.26 -9.94 -10.29
N ILE A 290 -6.31 -9.46 -11.54
CA ILE A 290 -6.12 -10.32 -12.71
C ILE A 290 -4.72 -10.94 -12.71
N ALA A 291 -3.69 -10.13 -12.45
CA ALA A 291 -2.31 -10.61 -12.34
C ALA A 291 -2.16 -11.68 -11.26
N LEU A 292 -2.85 -11.53 -10.12
CA LEU A 292 -2.88 -12.50 -9.03
C LEU A 292 -3.51 -13.84 -9.44
N VAL A 293 -4.63 -13.79 -10.18
CA VAL A 293 -5.28 -15.00 -10.72
C VAL A 293 -4.36 -15.70 -11.71
N ILE A 294 -3.75 -14.97 -12.64
CA ILE A 294 -2.83 -15.53 -13.64
C ILE A 294 -1.59 -16.11 -12.95
N ASN A 295 -1.03 -15.41 -11.94
CA ASN A 295 0.04 -15.90 -11.09
C ASN A 295 -0.31 -17.25 -10.47
N ALA A 296 -1.47 -17.37 -9.82
CA ALA A 296 -1.92 -18.62 -9.20
C ALA A 296 -2.06 -19.76 -10.24
N ILE A 297 -2.63 -19.47 -11.41
CA ILE A 297 -2.77 -20.44 -12.51
C ILE A 297 -1.40 -20.89 -13.02
N SER A 298 -0.51 -19.95 -13.36
CA SER A 298 0.84 -20.25 -13.84
C SER A 298 1.65 -21.05 -12.81
N MET A 299 1.51 -20.70 -11.53
CA MET A 299 2.15 -21.41 -10.43
C MET A 299 1.72 -22.87 -10.39
N VAL A 300 0.41 -23.14 -10.46
CA VAL A 300 -0.12 -24.52 -10.41
C VAL A 300 0.29 -25.31 -11.65
N ILE A 301 0.14 -24.74 -12.85
CA ILE A 301 0.49 -25.41 -14.11
C ILE A 301 1.96 -25.82 -14.12
N VAL A 302 2.88 -24.88 -13.83
CA VAL A 302 4.32 -25.18 -13.84
C VAL A 302 4.68 -26.16 -12.74
N SER A 303 3.99 -26.14 -11.61
CA SER A 303 4.24 -27.10 -10.54
C SER A 303 3.85 -28.52 -10.94
N ILE A 304 2.68 -28.71 -11.57
CA ILE A 304 2.22 -30.00 -12.07
C ILE A 304 3.19 -30.54 -13.13
N ILE A 305 3.58 -29.70 -14.10
CA ILE A 305 4.51 -30.09 -15.16
C ILE A 305 5.88 -30.48 -14.56
N SER A 306 6.39 -29.67 -13.62
CA SER A 306 7.68 -29.95 -12.97
C SER A 306 7.68 -31.28 -12.23
N GLN A 307 6.59 -31.61 -11.52
CA GLN A 307 6.47 -32.88 -10.82
C GLN A 307 6.38 -34.06 -11.79
N ALA A 308 5.60 -33.93 -12.87
CA ALA A 308 5.49 -34.96 -13.90
C ALA A 308 6.86 -35.29 -14.52
N ILE A 309 7.69 -34.28 -14.80
CA ILE A 309 9.05 -34.46 -15.35
C ILE A 309 9.95 -35.24 -14.38
N VAL A 310 9.90 -34.92 -13.08
CA VAL A 310 10.70 -35.63 -12.06
C VAL A 310 10.28 -37.09 -11.96
N THR A 311 8.97 -37.37 -11.91
CA THR A 311 8.45 -38.75 -11.83
C THR A 311 8.82 -39.59 -13.06
N VAL A 312 8.83 -39.00 -14.26
CA VAL A 312 9.27 -39.69 -15.49
C VAL A 312 10.76 -40.01 -15.44
N LYS A 313 11.59 -39.08 -14.94
CA LYS A 313 13.04 -39.27 -14.83
C LYS A 313 13.39 -40.39 -13.84
N ASP A 314 12.74 -40.45 -12.69
CA ASP A 314 12.99 -41.49 -11.69
C ASP A 314 12.62 -42.89 -12.22
N LYS A 315 11.52 -43.01 -12.98
CA LYS A 315 11.14 -44.27 -13.65
C LYS A 315 12.12 -44.70 -14.73
N SER A 316 12.71 -43.75 -15.47
CA SER A 316 13.70 -44.06 -16.51
C SER A 316 15.07 -44.48 -15.96
N GLN A 317 15.38 -44.18 -14.69
CA GLN A 317 16.64 -44.56 -14.03
C GLN A 317 16.53 -45.87 -13.23
N THR A 318 15.32 -46.42 -13.07
CA THR A 318 15.05 -47.69 -12.36
C THR A 318 14.83 -48.88 -13.30
N ILE A 319 14.98 -48.69 -14.61
CA ILE A 319 14.94 -49.71 -15.66
C ILE A 319 16.34 -49.85 -16.25
#